data_AF-U9SQ16-F1
#
_entry.id   AF-U9SQ16-F1
#
_cell.length_a   1.000
_cell.length_b   1.000
_cell.length_c   1.000
_cell.angle_alpha   90.00
_cell.angle_beta   90.00
_cell.angle_gamma   90.00
#
_symmetry.space_group_name_H-M   'P 1'
#
loop_
_entity.id
_entity.type
_entity.pdbx_description
1 polymer ?
#
loop_
_entity_poly.entity_id
_entity_poly.type
_entity_poly.pdbx_seq_one_letter_code
_entity_poly.pdbx_strand_id
1 'polypeptide(L)'
;MPKKNISLSDIQKYELCLYARDNKKTRTQYVDWVEQKWGVRVNESTITRTLQSKEKRLTTELANPEAKRHKPVAVPELELALKEFVLCYQHKTILSDAILIEKAKLLANELE
;
A
#
# COMPACT_ATOMS: atom_id res chain seq x y z
N MET A 1 -11.90 6.97 24.46
CA MET A 1 -11.34 7.38 23.15
C MET A 1 -11.52 6.25 22.14
N PRO A 2 -11.96 6.52 20.90
CA PRO A 2 -12.06 5.48 19.89
C PRO A 2 -10.65 4.93 19.60
N LYS A 3 -10.50 3.59 19.62
CA LYS A 3 -9.25 2.93 19.25
C LYS A 3 -8.94 3.29 17.79
N LYS A 4 -7.85 4.03 17.54
CA LYS A 4 -7.38 4.30 16.18
C LYS A 4 -7.09 2.96 15.51
N ASN A 5 -7.83 2.64 14.45
CA ASN A 5 -7.55 1.47 13.63
C ASN A 5 -6.31 1.75 12.78
N ILE A 6 -5.17 1.21 13.20
CA ILE A 6 -3.92 1.35 12.46
C ILE A 6 -3.85 0.26 11.38
N SER A 7 -3.50 0.66 10.16
CA SER A 7 -3.25 -0.24 9.03
C SER A 7 -1.76 -0.44 8.85
N LEU A 8 -1.36 -1.71 8.71
CA LEU A 8 0.00 -2.08 8.31
C LEU A 8 0.21 -1.74 6.83
N SER A 9 1.44 -1.38 6.46
CA SER A 9 1.89 -1.36 5.07
C SER A 9 2.10 -2.79 4.55
N ASP A 10 2.29 -2.93 3.25
CA ASP A 10 2.47 -4.24 2.66
C ASP A 10 3.79 -4.90 3.03
N ILE A 11 4.87 -4.13 3.15
CA ILE A 11 6.13 -4.64 3.69
C ILE A 11 5.98 -5.11 5.14
N GLN A 12 5.24 -4.38 5.97
CA GLN A 12 4.96 -4.79 7.35
C GLN A 12 4.13 -6.09 7.40
N LYS A 13 3.12 -6.22 6.54
CA LYS A 13 2.31 -7.45 6.44
C LYS A 13 3.17 -8.62 5.96
N TYR A 14 4.04 -8.41 4.97
CA TYR A 14 4.96 -9.41 4.43
C TYR A 14 5.94 -9.89 5.50
N GLU A 15 6.60 -8.96 6.21
CA GLU A 15 7.53 -9.29 7.28
C GLU A 15 6.85 -10.01 8.46
N LEU A 16 5.62 -9.64 8.80
CA LEU A 16 4.82 -10.37 9.79
C LEU A 16 4.56 -11.81 9.32
N CYS A 17 4.21 -12.01 8.05
CA CYS A 17 4.00 -13.33 7.46
C CYS A 17 5.29 -14.18 7.42
N LEU A 18 6.43 -13.55 7.12
CA LEU A 18 7.75 -14.20 7.19
C LEU A 18 8.08 -14.62 8.62
N TYR A 19 7.94 -13.71 9.58
CA TYR A 19 8.21 -14.00 10.98
C TYR A 19 7.32 -15.14 11.51
N ALA A 20 6.03 -15.12 11.17
CA ALA A 20 5.07 -16.17 11.52
C ALA A 20 5.28 -17.50 10.79
N ARG A 21 6.06 -17.54 9.69
CA ARG A 21 6.45 -18.78 9.03
C ARG A 21 7.41 -19.57 9.90
N ASP A 22 8.37 -18.88 10.50
CA ASP A 22 9.47 -19.51 11.22
C ASP A 22 9.22 -19.54 12.74
N ASN A 23 8.21 -18.81 13.24
CA ASN A 23 7.88 -18.70 14.66
C ASN A 23 6.38 -18.91 14.89
N LYS A 24 6.01 -19.98 15.61
CA LYS A 24 4.62 -20.15 16.07
C LYS A 24 4.38 -19.34 17.35
N LYS A 25 3.54 -18.30 17.27
CA LYS A 25 3.16 -17.43 18.39
C LYS A 25 1.64 -17.27 18.51
N THR A 26 1.17 -16.78 19.65
CA THR A 26 -0.22 -16.36 19.84
C THR A 26 -0.51 -15.03 19.14
N ARG A 27 -1.78 -14.67 18.98
CA ARG A 27 -2.17 -13.41 18.30
C ARG A 27 -1.68 -12.20 19.09
N THR A 28 -1.80 -12.25 20.40
CA THR A 28 -1.28 -11.23 21.33
C THR A 28 0.24 -11.08 21.19
N GLN A 29 0.99 -12.19 21.15
CA GLN A 29 2.44 -12.15 20.97
C GLN A 29 2.87 -11.55 19.62
N TYR A 30 2.10 -11.78 18.55
CA TYR A 30 2.34 -11.08 17.29
C TYR A 30 2.03 -9.59 17.40
N VAL A 31 0.97 -9.18 18.08
CA VAL A 31 0.68 -7.76 18.33
C VAL A 31 1.87 -7.09 19.04
N ASP A 32 2.38 -7.73 20.09
CA ASP A 32 3.51 -7.18 20.86
C ASP A 32 4.78 -7.12 19.99
N TRP A 33 5.02 -8.11 19.13
CA TRP A 33 6.14 -8.08 18.18
C TRP A 33 6.01 -6.94 17.15
N VAL A 34 4.80 -6.72 16.60
CA VAL A 34 4.53 -5.61 15.67
C VAL A 34 4.76 -4.27 16.35
N GLU A 35 4.34 -4.11 17.60
CA GLU A 35 4.54 -2.89 18.38
C GLU A 35 6.01 -2.67 18.72
N GLN A 36 6.73 -3.72 19.12
CA GLN A 36 8.17 -3.63 19.39
C GLN A 36 8.96 -3.25 18.13
N LYS A 37 8.58 -3.80 16.97
CA LYS A 37 9.33 -3.60 15.72
C LYS A 37 9.08 -2.24 15.07
N TRP A 38 7.85 -1.74 15.13
CA TRP A 38 7.45 -0.54 14.37
C TRP A 38 6.81 0.56 15.21
N GLY A 39 6.71 0.40 16.54
CA GLY A 39 6.06 1.37 17.43
C GLY A 39 4.55 1.51 17.19
N VAL A 40 3.92 0.50 16.57
CA VAL A 40 2.52 0.52 16.16
C VAL A 40 1.77 -0.64 16.80
N ARG A 41 0.75 -0.35 17.61
CA ARG A 41 -0.13 -1.38 18.18
C ARG A 41 -1.34 -1.63 17.29
N VAL A 42 -1.42 -2.82 16.71
CA VAL A 42 -2.57 -3.30 15.93
C VAL A 42 -3.49 -4.16 16.79
N ASN A 43 -4.73 -4.39 16.33
CA ASN A 43 -5.62 -5.34 16.99
C ASN A 43 -5.35 -6.78 16.51
N GLU A 44 -5.76 -7.76 17.32
CA GLU A 44 -5.56 -9.18 16.99
C GLU A 44 -6.32 -9.59 15.71
N SER A 45 -7.44 -8.93 15.39
CA SER A 45 -8.18 -9.20 14.16
C SER A 45 -7.39 -8.81 12.89
N THR A 46 -6.52 -7.80 12.97
CA THR A 46 -5.61 -7.40 11.90
C THR A 46 -4.51 -8.44 11.73
N ILE A 47 -3.97 -8.98 12.83
CA ILE A 47 -3.02 -10.10 12.77
C ILE A 47 -3.68 -11.30 12.10
N THR A 48 -4.86 -11.71 12.56
CA THR A 48 -5.60 -12.86 12.00
C THR A 48 -5.86 -12.68 10.50
N ARG A 49 -6.40 -11.53 10.08
CA ARG A 49 -6.65 -11.25 8.65
C ARG A 49 -5.37 -11.23 7.81
N THR A 50 -4.28 -10.72 8.36
CA THR A 50 -2.99 -10.71 7.65
C THR A 50 -2.46 -12.13 7.48
N LEU A 51 -2.47 -12.94 8.53
CA LEU A 51 -1.98 -14.31 8.51
C LEU A 51 -2.87 -15.27 7.69
N GLN A 52 -4.17 -15.02 7.58
CA GLN A 52 -5.07 -15.77 6.69
C GLN A 52 -4.70 -15.66 5.20
N SER A 53 -3.97 -14.59 4.82
CA SER A 53 -3.50 -14.37 3.46
C SER A 53 -1.98 -14.56 3.33
N LYS A 54 -1.37 -15.28 4.27
CA LYS A 54 0.09 -15.42 4.39
C LYS A 54 0.73 -15.96 3.12
N GLU A 55 0.24 -17.06 2.59
CA GLU A 55 0.83 -17.76 1.44
C GLU A 55 0.84 -16.81 0.23
N LYS A 56 -0.30 -16.16 -0.04
CA LYS A 56 -0.41 -15.15 -1.11
C LYS A 56 0.59 -14.01 -0.91
N ARG A 57 0.72 -13.50 0.31
CA ARG A 57 1.64 -12.38 0.60
C ARG A 57 3.10 -12.76 0.44
N LEU A 58 3.47 -13.99 0.78
CA LEU A 58 4.84 -14.48 0.64
C LEU A 58 5.25 -14.74 -0.81
N THR A 59 4.30 -14.97 -1.71
CA THR A 59 4.55 -15.25 -3.13
C THR A 59 4.31 -14.06 -4.06
N THR A 60 3.56 -13.03 -3.61
CA THR A 60 3.27 -11.85 -4.42
C THR A 60 4.41 -10.84 -4.33
N GLU A 61 4.86 -10.32 -5.46
CA GLU A 61 5.83 -9.22 -5.52
C GLU A 61 5.26 -7.94 -4.91
N LEU A 62 6.07 -7.26 -4.07
CA LEU A 62 5.68 -6.03 -3.39
C LEU A 62 5.88 -4.80 -4.31
N ALA A 63 4.98 -4.60 -5.27
CA ALA A 63 5.05 -3.48 -6.21
C ALA A 63 5.07 -2.08 -5.54
N ASN A 64 4.41 -1.94 -4.39
CA ASN A 64 4.46 -0.72 -3.57
C ASN A 64 4.55 -1.10 -2.08
N PRO A 65 5.78 -1.27 -1.53
CA PRO A 65 5.99 -1.78 -0.17
C PRO A 65 5.34 -0.93 0.92
N GLU A 66 5.29 0.39 0.72
CA GLU A 66 4.74 1.35 1.68
C GLU A 66 3.21 1.50 1.58
N ALA A 67 2.57 0.90 0.56
CA ALA A 67 1.12 0.96 0.41
C ALA A 67 0.42 0.30 1.61
N LYS A 68 -0.43 1.06 2.30
CA LYS A 68 -1.30 0.54 3.35
C LYS A 68 -2.62 -0.02 2.80
N ARG A 69 -3.09 0.54 1.69
CA ARG A 69 -4.35 0.19 1.02
C ARG A 69 -4.13 0.17 -0.49
N HIS A 70 -4.65 -0.87 -1.12
CA HIS A 70 -4.80 -0.92 -2.57
C HIS A 70 -6.20 -0.43 -2.90
N LYS A 71 -6.29 0.82 -3.36
CA LYS A 71 -7.50 1.29 -4.02
C LYS A 71 -7.28 1.03 -5.51
N PRO A 72 -8.11 0.19 -6.17
CA PRO A 72 -8.02 0.05 -7.61
C PRO A 72 -8.27 1.43 -8.23
N VAL A 73 -7.43 1.79 -9.18
CA VAL A 73 -7.61 3.01 -9.97
C VAL A 73 -8.68 2.73 -11.02
N ALA A 74 -9.60 3.68 -11.19
CA ALA A 74 -10.75 3.50 -12.06
C ALA A 74 -10.36 3.34 -13.54
N VAL A 75 -9.30 4.03 -13.97
CA VAL A 75 -8.77 4.01 -15.34
C VAL A 75 -7.24 3.89 -15.26
N PRO A 76 -6.69 2.66 -15.14
CA PRO A 76 -5.25 2.42 -14.99
C PRO A 76 -4.40 2.99 -16.13
N GLU A 77 -4.92 2.95 -17.36
CA GLU A 77 -4.25 3.43 -18.57
C GLU A 77 -4.02 4.95 -18.50
N LEU A 78 -5.04 5.68 -18.03
CA LEU A 78 -4.96 7.12 -17.82
C LEU A 78 -3.97 7.49 -16.71
N GLU A 79 -3.97 6.75 -15.59
CA GLU A 79 -3.00 6.96 -14.51
C GLU A 79 -1.57 6.72 -14.99
N LEU A 80 -1.35 5.68 -15.79
CA LEU A 80 -0.04 5.38 -16.36
C LEU A 80 0.45 6.50 -17.29
N ALA A 81 -0.39 6.91 -18.25
CA ALA A 81 -0.05 7.99 -19.19
C ALA A 81 0.21 9.33 -18.46
N LEU A 82 -0.58 9.63 -17.42
CA LEU A 82 -0.38 10.83 -16.62
C LEU A 82 0.91 10.75 -15.79
N LYS A 83 1.26 9.57 -15.26
CA LYS A 83 2.52 9.36 -14.53
C LYS A 83 3.73 9.55 -15.43
N GLU A 84 3.69 9.03 -16.66
CA GLU A 84 4.75 9.24 -17.65
C GLU A 84 4.92 10.72 -17.99
N PHE A 85 3.81 11.46 -18.14
CA PHE A 85 3.84 12.90 -18.31
C PHE A 85 4.51 13.60 -17.12
N VAL A 86 4.13 13.26 -15.88
CA VAL A 86 4.74 13.87 -14.68
C VAL A 86 6.24 13.62 -14.65
N LEU A 87 6.69 12.38 -14.88
CA LEU A 87 8.11 12.03 -14.87
C LEU A 87 8.91 12.80 -15.93
N CYS A 88 8.33 13.04 -17.11
CA CYS A 88 8.97 13.79 -18.19
C CYS A 88 9.12 15.30 -17.90
N TYR A 89 8.24 15.88 -17.08
CA TYR A 89 8.11 17.33 -16.94
C TYR A 89 8.35 17.88 -15.52
N GLN A 90 8.38 17.04 -14.49
CA GLN A 90 8.57 17.45 -13.10
C GLN A 90 9.85 18.27 -12.85
N HIS A 91 10.89 18.07 -13.65
CA HIS A 91 12.15 18.81 -13.54
C HIS A 91 12.19 20.09 -14.39
N LYS A 92 11.21 20.29 -15.28
CA LYS A 92 11.17 21.40 -16.23
C LYS A 92 10.25 22.53 -15.76
N THR A 93 9.20 22.21 -15.01
CA THR A 93 8.24 23.19 -14.51
C THR A 93 7.49 22.65 -13.29
N ILE A 94 6.89 23.55 -12.52
CA ILE A 94 5.98 23.19 -11.43
C ILE A 94 4.67 22.70 -12.05
N LEU A 95 4.38 21.42 -11.88
CA LEU A 95 3.12 20.81 -12.31
C LEU A 95 2.06 21.04 -11.24
N SER A 96 1.26 22.10 -11.41
CA SER A 96 0.12 22.37 -10.54
C SER A 96 -1.04 21.42 -10.83
N ASP A 97 -1.96 21.27 -9.87
CA ASP A 97 -3.16 20.45 -10.02
C ASP A 97 -3.97 20.82 -11.27
N ALA A 98 -4.07 22.11 -11.60
CA ALA A 98 -4.76 22.58 -12.80
C ALA A 98 -4.11 22.03 -14.09
N ILE A 99 -2.79 22.02 -14.17
CA ILE A 99 -2.05 21.48 -15.33
C ILE A 99 -2.27 19.97 -15.43
N LEU A 100 -2.23 19.27 -14.30
CA LEU A 100 -2.45 17.81 -14.26
C LEU A 100 -3.88 17.44 -14.66
N ILE A 101 -4.88 18.20 -14.20
CA ILE A 101 -6.29 17.99 -14.55
C ILE A 101 -6.51 18.20 -16.05
N GLU A 102 -6.01 19.29 -16.62
CA GLU A 102 -6.17 19.54 -18.06
C GLU A 102 -5.45 18.49 -18.90
N LYS A 103 -4.24 18.08 -18.51
CA LYS A 103 -3.55 16.99 -19.22
C LYS A 103 -4.27 15.66 -19.09
N ALA A 104 -4.85 15.35 -17.93
CA ALA A 104 -5.63 14.12 -17.73
C ALA A 104 -6.89 14.10 -18.61
N LYS A 105 -7.60 15.23 -18.77
CA LYS A 105 -8.75 15.32 -19.69
C LYS A 105 -8.35 15.06 -21.15
N LEU A 106 -7.24 15.65 -21.59
CA LEU A 106 -6.73 15.43 -22.95
C LEU A 106 -6.38 13.95 -23.18
N LEU A 107 -5.66 13.33 -22.23
CA LEU A 107 -5.32 11.91 -22.30
C LEU A 107 -6.57 11.01 -22.25
N ALA A 108 -7.58 11.36 -21.46
CA ALA A 108 -8.83 10.60 -21.40
C ALA A 108 -9.57 10.60 -22.75
N ASN A 109 -9.62 11.74 -23.44
CA ASN A 109 -10.22 11.84 -24.77
C ASN A 109 -9.45 11.07 -25.86
N GLU A 110 -8.14 10.88 -25.68
CA GLU A 110 -7.30 10.09 -26.60
C GLU A 110 -7.49 8.56 -26.39
N LEU A 111 -8.08 8.15 -25.27
CA LEU A 111 -8.33 6.75 -24.89
C LEU A 111 -9.76 6.28 -25.20
N GLU A 112 -10.65 7.18 -25.65
CA GLU A 112 -11.99 6.85 -26.19
C GLU A 112 -11.94 6.37 -27.64
#